data_AF-A0A8J4FQ52-F1
#
_entry.id   AF-A0A8J4FQ52-F1
#
_cell.length_a   1.000
_cell.length_b   1.000
_cell.length_c   1.000
_cell.angle_alpha   90.00
_cell.angle_beta   90.00
_cell.angle_gamma   90.00
#
_symmetry.space_group_name_H-M   'P 1'
#
loop_
_entity.id
_entity.type
_entity.pdbx_description
1 polymer ?
#
loop_
_entity_poly.entity_id
_entity_poly.type
_entity_poly.pdbx_seq_one_letter_code
_entity_poly.pdbx_strand_id
1 'polypeptide(L)'
;MVSFSDKQLPAATQASLLERLARVVDAAGPELQLQGCHIVLGDRLGLDRMGHLCLSAAESNDTWMDFLNGVDMDFVRQQRKNVQVLRNLEAQVAQAAGVAQVFTPYANLMEPSYREFLERLAAMAATQGPLGDGAFRDVSLCGMPPLPSEPGQPCTPACRLDGTTPGVIQVATDAPDADIYEGVAKLGTDAQVAVRMHRNVESQLAELSSKTRQRLRMRSFTRDPRVTPDRFRRACGLLLEQAAALMPLLEGCSVRIGFANRVAPDGSCIEIAHNFEL
;
A
#
# COMPACT_ATOMS: atom_id res chain seq x y z
N MET A 1 -9.89 -4.93 -16.69
CA MET A 1 -8.57 -5.11 -16.01
C MET A 1 -8.73 -6.23 -14.99
N VAL A 2 -7.76 -7.13 -14.87
CA VAL A 2 -7.81 -8.23 -13.89
C VAL A 2 -6.56 -8.16 -13.00
N SER A 3 -6.72 -8.33 -11.70
CA SER A 3 -5.62 -8.42 -10.74
C SER A 3 -5.87 -9.51 -9.71
N PHE A 4 -4.82 -9.88 -8.98
CA PHE A 4 -4.89 -10.85 -7.89
C PHE A 4 -4.79 -10.13 -6.54
N SER A 5 -5.59 -10.54 -5.56
CA SER A 5 -5.50 -10.00 -4.20
C SER A 5 -4.16 -10.36 -3.55
N ASP A 6 -3.69 -11.58 -3.77
CA ASP A 6 -2.35 -12.04 -3.40
C ASP A 6 -1.37 -11.88 -4.58
N LYS A 7 -0.48 -10.90 -4.46
CA LYS A 7 0.56 -10.63 -5.47
C LYS A 7 1.65 -11.72 -5.51
N GLN A 8 1.68 -12.64 -4.55
CA GLN A 8 2.64 -13.75 -4.49
C GLN A 8 2.06 -15.09 -5.00
N LEU A 9 0.83 -15.09 -5.53
CA LEU A 9 0.24 -16.29 -6.14
C LEU A 9 1.18 -16.88 -7.21
N PRO A 10 1.41 -18.20 -7.23
CA PRO A 10 2.24 -18.83 -8.26
C PRO A 10 1.70 -18.56 -9.67
N ALA A 11 2.59 -18.36 -10.64
CA ALA A 11 2.20 -18.03 -12.03
C ALA A 11 1.26 -19.08 -12.66
N ALA A 12 1.47 -20.37 -12.37
CA ALA A 12 0.59 -21.45 -12.84
C ALA A 12 -0.84 -21.31 -12.28
N THR A 13 -0.97 -20.95 -11.00
CA THR A 13 -2.26 -20.70 -10.35
C THR A 13 -2.93 -19.46 -10.94
N GLN A 14 -2.17 -18.38 -11.17
CA GLN A 14 -2.68 -17.17 -11.82
C GLN A 14 -3.24 -17.48 -13.21
N ALA A 15 -2.49 -18.23 -14.03
CA ALA A 15 -2.92 -18.64 -15.37
C ALA A 15 -4.20 -19.48 -15.32
N SER A 16 -4.27 -20.47 -14.44
CA SER A 16 -5.46 -21.32 -14.28
C SER A 16 -6.71 -20.52 -13.90
N LEU A 17 -6.59 -19.53 -13.02
CA LEU A 17 -7.70 -18.67 -12.64
C LEU A 17 -8.14 -17.74 -13.78
N LEU A 18 -7.20 -17.25 -14.61
CA LEU A 18 -7.51 -16.44 -15.78
C LEU A 18 -8.22 -17.26 -16.87
N GLU A 19 -7.76 -18.49 -17.14
CA GLU A 19 -8.42 -19.42 -18.06
C GLU A 19 -9.83 -19.79 -17.59
N ARG A 20 -9.98 -19.96 -16.28
CA ARG A 20 -11.28 -20.18 -15.65
C ARG A 20 -12.20 -18.98 -15.83
N LEU A 21 -11.72 -17.76 -15.58
CA LEU A 21 -12.49 -16.53 -15.80
C LEU A 21 -12.91 -16.39 -17.26
N ALA A 22 -11.99 -16.62 -18.20
CA ALA A 22 -12.28 -16.57 -19.63
C ALA A 22 -13.44 -17.50 -20.00
N ARG A 23 -13.39 -18.76 -19.54
CA ARG A 23 -14.48 -19.72 -19.76
C ARG A 23 -15.83 -19.28 -19.20
N VAL A 24 -15.84 -18.70 -18.00
CA VAL A 24 -17.08 -18.19 -17.38
C VAL A 24 -17.65 -17.02 -18.17
N VAL A 25 -16.79 -16.08 -18.61
CA VAL A 25 -17.20 -14.91 -19.40
C VAL A 25 -17.71 -15.33 -20.78
N ASP A 26 -17.01 -16.26 -21.45
CA ASP A 26 -17.44 -16.78 -22.75
C ASP A 26 -18.81 -17.49 -22.66
N ALA A 27 -19.06 -18.20 -21.56
CA ALA A 27 -20.33 -18.88 -21.32
C ALA A 27 -21.48 -17.94 -20.93
N ALA A 28 -21.20 -16.80 -20.30
CA ALA A 28 -22.22 -15.80 -19.94
C ALA A 28 -22.81 -15.07 -21.15
N GLY A 29 -22.12 -15.10 -22.30
CA GLY A 29 -22.61 -14.52 -23.56
C GLY A 29 -22.39 -13.00 -23.67
N PRO A 30 -22.86 -12.39 -24.78
CA PRO A 30 -22.53 -11.01 -25.15
C PRO A 30 -23.19 -9.93 -24.29
N GLU A 31 -24.19 -10.29 -23.47
CA GLU A 31 -24.88 -9.36 -22.58
C GLU A 31 -24.01 -8.93 -21.39
N LEU A 32 -23.02 -9.75 -21.03
CA LEU A 32 -22.09 -9.44 -19.94
C LEU A 32 -21.04 -8.40 -20.36
N GLN A 33 -21.32 -7.13 -20.10
CA GLN A 33 -20.43 -6.03 -20.46
C GLN A 33 -19.42 -5.66 -19.35
N LEU A 34 -18.29 -6.35 -19.32
CA LEU A 34 -17.21 -6.09 -18.34
C LEU A 34 -16.30 -4.90 -18.70
N GLN A 35 -16.58 -4.19 -19.80
CA GLN A 35 -15.79 -3.04 -20.19
C GLN A 35 -15.86 -1.94 -19.12
N GLY A 36 -14.70 -1.42 -18.74
CA GLY A 36 -14.60 -0.42 -17.68
C GLY A 36 -14.71 -0.98 -16.26
N CYS A 37 -14.81 -2.30 -16.09
CA CYS A 37 -14.77 -2.97 -14.79
C CYS A 37 -13.34 -3.42 -14.44
N HIS A 38 -13.11 -3.64 -13.15
CA HIS A 38 -11.88 -4.23 -12.63
C HIS A 38 -12.26 -5.44 -11.80
N ILE A 39 -11.73 -6.60 -12.19
CA ILE A 39 -11.95 -7.87 -11.53
C ILE A 39 -10.74 -8.19 -10.65
N VAL A 40 -10.99 -8.55 -9.39
CA VAL A 40 -9.99 -8.99 -8.42
C VAL A 40 -10.22 -10.45 -8.10
N LEU A 41 -9.27 -11.31 -8.46
CA LEU A 41 -9.27 -12.73 -8.13
C LEU A 41 -8.64 -12.92 -6.75
N GLY A 42 -9.37 -13.50 -5.80
CA GLY A 42 -8.93 -13.54 -4.41
C GLY A 42 -9.69 -14.52 -3.52
N ASP A 43 -9.94 -14.10 -2.28
CA ASP A 43 -10.60 -14.87 -1.22
C ASP A 43 -12.07 -14.46 -0.99
N ARG A 44 -12.50 -13.36 -1.62
CA ARG A 44 -13.83 -12.78 -1.43
C ARG A 44 -14.63 -12.78 -2.73
N LEU A 45 -15.93 -13.04 -2.61
CA LEU A 45 -16.91 -12.85 -3.66
C LEU A 45 -17.75 -11.62 -3.34
N GLY A 46 -17.89 -10.69 -4.29
CA GLY A 46 -18.75 -9.50 -4.11
C GLY A 46 -18.17 -8.24 -4.75
N LEU A 47 -18.80 -7.11 -4.46
CA LEU A 47 -18.33 -5.79 -4.88
C LEU A 47 -17.61 -5.10 -3.72
N ASP A 48 -16.40 -4.58 -3.96
CA ASP A 48 -15.66 -3.82 -2.95
C ASP A 48 -16.04 -2.33 -2.93
N ARG A 49 -15.51 -1.56 -1.97
CA ARG A 49 -15.81 -0.11 -1.85
C ARG A 49 -15.18 0.72 -2.97
N MET A 50 -14.24 0.16 -3.73
CA MET A 50 -13.64 0.80 -4.91
C MET A 50 -14.41 0.54 -6.21
N GLY A 51 -15.43 -0.31 -6.17
CA GLY A 51 -16.15 -0.75 -7.37
C GLY A 51 -15.38 -1.84 -8.13
N HIS A 52 -14.60 -2.67 -7.44
CA HIS A 52 -13.99 -3.86 -8.02
C HIS A 52 -14.89 -5.08 -7.82
N LEU A 53 -14.99 -5.90 -8.87
CA LEU A 53 -15.65 -7.19 -8.85
C LEU A 53 -14.70 -8.23 -8.26
N CYS A 54 -14.91 -8.59 -7.00
CA CYS A 54 -14.12 -9.60 -6.31
C CYS A 54 -14.70 -10.99 -6.62
N LEU A 55 -13.86 -11.89 -7.14
CA LEU A 55 -14.19 -13.28 -7.40
C LEU A 55 -13.30 -14.19 -6.55
N SER A 56 -13.92 -14.95 -5.65
CA SER A 56 -13.19 -15.87 -4.79
C SER A 56 -12.74 -17.10 -5.58
N ALA A 57 -11.44 -17.43 -5.50
CA ALA A 57 -10.86 -18.61 -6.13
C ALA A 57 -11.45 -19.93 -5.61
N ALA A 58 -11.99 -19.92 -4.38
CA ALA A 58 -12.62 -21.08 -3.75
C ALA A 58 -14.05 -21.36 -4.25
N GLU A 59 -14.70 -20.37 -4.84
CA GLU A 59 -16.09 -20.49 -5.32
C GLU A 59 -16.16 -21.29 -6.62
N SER A 60 -17.37 -21.75 -6.99
CA SER A 60 -17.63 -22.51 -8.22
C SER A 60 -17.80 -21.62 -9.45
N ASN A 61 -17.77 -22.20 -10.66
CA ASN A 61 -18.02 -21.44 -11.90
C ASN A 61 -19.45 -20.89 -11.94
N ASP A 62 -20.42 -21.67 -11.49
CA ASP A 62 -21.83 -21.29 -11.46
C ASP A 62 -22.01 -20.10 -10.50
N THR A 63 -21.36 -20.14 -9.32
CA THR A 63 -21.37 -19.01 -8.39
C THR A 63 -20.79 -17.72 -9.01
N TRP A 64 -19.68 -17.84 -9.76
CA TRP A 64 -19.11 -16.67 -10.46
C TRP A 64 -20.06 -16.13 -11.52
N MET A 65 -20.69 -17.02 -12.28
CA MET A 65 -21.62 -16.66 -13.34
C MET A 65 -22.87 -15.97 -12.78
N ASP A 66 -23.48 -16.53 -11.74
CA ASP A 66 -24.64 -15.95 -11.05
C ASP A 66 -24.32 -14.56 -10.51
N PHE A 67 -23.14 -14.39 -9.91
CA PHE A 67 -22.69 -13.09 -9.42
C PHE A 67 -22.49 -12.09 -10.57
N LEU A 68 -21.77 -12.45 -11.63
CA LEU A 68 -21.48 -11.54 -12.74
C LEU A 68 -22.74 -11.14 -13.50
N ASN A 69 -23.71 -12.05 -13.63
CA ASN A 69 -25.00 -11.76 -14.27
C ASN A 69 -25.95 -10.96 -13.35
N GLY A 70 -25.81 -11.12 -12.02
CA GLY A 70 -26.66 -10.44 -11.04
C GLY A 70 -26.19 -9.04 -10.65
N VAL A 71 -24.95 -8.66 -10.97
CA VAL A 71 -24.39 -7.35 -10.61
C VAL A 71 -24.80 -6.27 -11.62
N ASP A 72 -25.24 -5.13 -11.08
CA ASP A 72 -25.44 -3.90 -11.85
C ASP A 72 -24.08 -3.32 -12.29
N MET A 73 -23.74 -3.53 -13.57
CA MET A 73 -22.49 -3.04 -14.15
C MET A 73 -22.43 -1.52 -14.26
N ASP A 74 -23.57 -0.84 -14.38
CA ASP A 74 -23.59 0.63 -14.42
C ASP A 74 -23.30 1.21 -13.04
N PHE A 75 -23.84 0.59 -11.98
CA PHE A 75 -23.46 0.92 -10.60
C PHE A 75 -21.95 0.75 -10.38
N VAL A 76 -21.37 -0.37 -10.81
CA VAL A 76 -19.92 -0.65 -10.67
C VAL A 76 -19.08 0.43 -11.37
N ARG A 77 -19.42 0.78 -12.61
CA ARG A 77 -18.71 1.82 -13.38
C ARG A 77 -18.85 3.18 -12.71
N GLN A 78 -20.05 3.51 -12.22
CA GLN A 78 -20.30 4.78 -11.52
C GLN A 78 -19.51 4.86 -10.21
N GLN A 79 -19.44 3.78 -9.45
CA GLN A 79 -18.65 3.72 -8.21
C GLN A 79 -17.16 3.93 -8.50
N ARG A 80 -16.59 3.27 -9.52
CA ARG A 80 -15.20 3.49 -9.94
C ARG A 80 -14.94 4.92 -10.37
N LYS A 81 -15.88 5.52 -11.11
CA LYS A 81 -15.80 6.92 -11.52
C LYS A 81 -15.77 7.85 -10.30
N ASN A 82 -16.61 7.60 -9.30
CA ASN A 82 -16.64 8.38 -8.06
C ASN A 82 -15.32 8.27 -7.28
N VAL A 83 -14.78 7.05 -7.16
CA VAL A 83 -13.47 6.82 -6.53
C VAL A 83 -12.37 7.58 -7.27
N GLN A 84 -12.34 7.54 -8.60
CA GLN A 84 -11.35 8.28 -9.38
C GLN A 84 -11.47 9.80 -9.19
N VAL A 85 -12.70 10.33 -9.17
CA VAL A 85 -12.95 11.76 -8.88
C VAL A 85 -12.39 12.13 -7.51
N LEU A 86 -12.61 11.28 -6.51
CA LEU A 86 -12.10 11.51 -5.16
C LEU A 86 -10.57 11.42 -5.08
N ARG A 87 -9.94 10.46 -5.75
CA ARG A 87 -8.46 10.36 -5.84
C ARG A 87 -7.85 11.58 -6.53
N ASN A 88 -8.53 12.13 -7.54
CA ASN A 88 -8.10 13.37 -8.18
C ASN A 88 -8.21 14.56 -7.20
N LEU A 89 -9.28 14.60 -6.39
CA LEU A 89 -9.45 15.61 -5.35
C LEU A 89 -8.35 15.49 -4.28
N GLU A 90 -8.05 14.30 -3.78
CA GLU A 90 -6.93 14.04 -2.85
C GLU A 90 -5.61 14.63 -3.37
N ALA A 91 -5.29 14.39 -4.65
CA ALA A 91 -4.07 14.91 -5.27
C ALA A 91 -4.07 16.44 -5.38
N GLN A 92 -5.20 17.04 -5.76
CA GLN A 92 -5.35 18.50 -5.83
C GLN A 92 -5.21 19.15 -4.46
N VAL A 93 -5.85 18.56 -3.44
CA VAL A 93 -5.78 19.05 -2.05
C VAL A 93 -4.37 18.91 -1.51
N ALA A 94 -3.69 17.78 -1.75
CA ALA A 94 -2.30 17.59 -1.34
C ALA A 94 -1.38 18.66 -1.93
N GLN A 95 -1.54 18.95 -3.22
CA GLN A 95 -0.80 20.00 -3.90
C GLN A 95 -1.08 21.39 -3.31
N ALA A 96 -2.36 21.73 -3.11
CA ALA A 96 -2.75 23.02 -2.54
C ALA A 96 -2.24 23.19 -1.10
N ALA A 97 -2.36 22.15 -0.29
CA ALA A 97 -1.95 22.15 1.11
C ALA A 97 -0.42 22.03 1.29
N GLY A 98 0.35 21.78 0.22
CA GLY A 98 1.81 21.72 0.27
C GLY A 98 2.37 20.47 0.96
N VAL A 99 1.65 19.34 0.87
CA VAL A 99 2.02 18.04 1.46
C VAL A 99 2.24 16.99 0.37
N ALA A 100 2.88 15.87 0.71
CA ALA A 100 3.18 14.80 -0.25
C ALA A 100 1.92 14.11 -0.78
N GLN A 101 0.97 13.84 0.12
CA GLN A 101 -0.29 13.16 -0.20
C GLN A 101 -1.31 13.42 0.91
N VAL A 102 -2.58 13.37 0.54
CA VAL A 102 -3.71 13.27 1.46
C VAL A 102 -4.45 11.99 1.12
N PHE A 103 -4.76 11.17 2.12
CA PHE A 103 -5.46 9.91 1.92
C PHE A 103 -6.30 9.58 3.16
N THR A 104 -7.07 8.49 3.08
CA THR A 104 -7.78 7.90 4.22
C THR A 104 -7.69 6.37 4.15
N PRO A 105 -7.86 5.63 5.26
CA PRO A 105 -7.98 4.19 5.21
C PRO A 105 -9.09 3.77 4.25
N TYR A 106 -8.89 2.66 3.54
CA TYR A 106 -9.81 2.18 2.50
C TYR A 106 -11.28 2.10 2.94
N ALA A 107 -11.52 1.73 4.20
CA ALA A 107 -12.86 1.69 4.77
C ALA A 107 -13.56 3.06 4.67
N ASN A 108 -12.86 4.16 4.86
CA ASN A 108 -13.48 5.47 4.98
C ASN A 108 -13.52 6.26 3.67
N LEU A 109 -12.98 5.69 2.58
CA LEU A 109 -12.80 6.40 1.31
C LEU A 109 -14.11 6.97 0.75
N MET A 110 -15.20 6.21 0.85
CA MET A 110 -16.49 6.60 0.29
C MET A 110 -17.41 7.28 1.32
N GLU A 111 -16.91 7.58 2.52
CA GLU A 111 -17.69 8.29 3.54
C GLU A 111 -17.85 9.76 3.14
N PRO A 112 -19.06 10.34 3.20
CA PRO A 112 -19.29 11.75 2.83
C PRO A 112 -18.41 12.73 3.62
N SER A 113 -18.17 12.45 4.90
CA SER A 113 -17.34 13.26 5.79
C SER A 113 -15.90 13.39 5.30
N TYR A 114 -15.36 12.39 4.62
CA TYR A 114 -14.01 12.46 4.08
C TYR A 114 -13.92 13.42 2.88
N ARG A 115 -14.95 13.42 2.02
CA ARG A 115 -15.03 14.37 0.91
C ARG A 115 -15.18 15.81 1.43
N GLU A 116 -16.06 16.03 2.41
CA GLU A 116 -16.23 17.34 3.04
C GLU A 116 -14.94 17.83 3.68
N PHE A 117 -14.18 16.93 4.32
CA PHE A 117 -12.85 17.23 4.83
C PHE A 117 -11.88 17.69 3.74
N LEU A 118 -11.83 17.00 2.59
CA LEU A 118 -10.97 17.40 1.47
C LEU A 118 -11.37 18.77 0.92
N GLU A 119 -12.66 19.00 0.69
CA GLU A 119 -13.17 20.28 0.16
C GLU A 119 -12.87 21.44 1.14
N ARG A 120 -13.03 21.20 2.45
CA ARG A 120 -12.68 22.16 3.50
C ARG A 120 -11.19 22.47 3.53
N LEU A 121 -10.34 21.42 3.50
CA LEU A 121 -8.89 21.59 3.48
C LEU A 121 -8.40 22.33 2.22
N ALA A 122 -9.02 22.09 1.06
CA ALA A 122 -8.72 22.83 -0.16
C ALA A 122 -9.09 24.32 -0.05
N ALA A 123 -10.27 24.62 0.52
CA ALA A 123 -10.71 26.00 0.75
C ALA A 123 -9.78 26.73 1.74
N MET A 124 -9.34 26.04 2.80
CA MET A 124 -8.35 26.57 3.72
C MET A 124 -7.02 26.88 3.02
N ALA A 125 -6.50 25.94 2.23
CA ALA A 125 -5.25 26.14 1.51
C ALA A 125 -5.32 27.33 0.54
N ALA A 126 -6.47 27.58 -0.07
CA ALA A 126 -6.69 28.74 -0.94
C ALA A 126 -6.74 30.08 -0.18
N THR A 127 -7.16 30.08 1.08
CA THR A 127 -7.33 31.31 1.89
C THR A 127 -6.11 31.64 2.74
N GLN A 128 -5.50 30.63 3.37
CA GLN A 128 -4.37 30.79 4.29
C GLN A 128 -3.03 30.42 3.67
N GLY A 129 -3.03 29.76 2.51
CA GLY A 129 -1.84 29.18 1.91
C GLY A 129 -1.55 27.76 2.40
N PRO A 130 -0.42 27.18 1.94
CA PRO A 130 -0.06 25.79 2.26
C PRO A 130 0.26 25.61 3.74
N LEU A 131 0.08 24.38 4.23
CA LEU A 131 0.37 24.01 5.61
C LEU A 131 1.86 24.22 5.93
N GLY A 132 2.14 24.92 7.03
CA GLY A 132 3.51 25.27 7.43
C GLY A 132 4.29 26.00 6.34
N ASP A 133 3.63 26.90 5.61
CA ASP A 133 4.20 27.66 4.48
C ASP A 133 4.79 26.77 3.38
N GLY A 134 4.27 25.55 3.25
CA GLY A 134 4.74 24.57 2.27
C GLY A 134 6.09 23.95 2.63
N ALA A 135 6.52 24.04 3.89
CA ALA A 135 7.68 23.33 4.39
C ALA A 135 7.49 21.81 4.31
N PHE A 136 6.27 21.31 4.50
CA PHE A 136 5.95 19.90 4.75
C PHE A 136 5.70 19.02 3.50
N ARG A 137 6.38 19.29 2.38
CA ARG A 137 6.16 18.60 1.08
C ARG A 137 6.40 17.09 1.08
N ASP A 138 7.12 16.59 2.07
CA ASP A 138 7.42 15.16 2.25
C ASP A 138 6.47 14.47 3.25
N VAL A 139 5.62 15.23 3.93
CA VAL A 139 4.68 14.75 4.96
C VAL A 139 3.38 14.33 4.30
N SER A 140 2.74 13.30 4.82
CA SER A 140 1.44 12.81 4.36
C SER A 140 0.36 13.08 5.40
N LEU A 141 -0.86 13.38 4.96
CA LEU A 141 -2.02 13.50 5.83
C LEU A 141 -2.94 12.30 5.65
N CYS A 142 -3.34 11.68 6.77
CA CYS A 142 -4.29 10.59 6.81
C CYS A 142 -5.58 11.07 7.51
N GLY A 143 -6.64 11.30 6.74
CA GLY A 143 -7.96 11.66 7.26
C GLY A 143 -8.57 10.47 7.98
N MET A 144 -8.87 10.63 9.26
CA MET A 144 -9.47 9.62 10.13
C MET A 144 -10.89 10.04 10.51
N PRO A 145 -11.85 9.10 10.51
CA PRO A 145 -13.20 9.40 10.97
C PRO A 145 -13.16 9.85 12.44
N PRO A 146 -14.14 10.65 12.86
CA PRO A 146 -14.28 11.04 14.26
C PRO A 146 -14.32 9.81 15.15
N LEU A 147 -13.54 9.84 16.23
CA LEU A 147 -13.67 8.85 17.29
C LEU A 147 -14.87 9.23 18.15
N PRO A 148 -15.74 8.28 18.52
CA PRO A 148 -16.84 8.57 19.42
C PRO A 148 -16.28 9.06 20.76
N SER A 149 -16.65 10.27 21.15
CA SER A 149 -16.27 10.83 22.45
C SER A 149 -17.07 10.15 23.55
N GLU A 150 -16.40 9.38 24.41
CA GLU A 150 -17.03 8.85 25.62
C GLU A 150 -17.12 9.95 26.69
N PRO A 151 -18.25 10.05 27.44
CA PRO A 151 -18.38 11.02 28.52
C PRO A 151 -17.27 10.83 29.57
N GLY A 152 -16.48 11.88 29.80
CA GLY A 152 -15.39 11.86 30.79
C GLY A 152 -14.02 11.44 30.25
N GLN A 153 -13.90 11.09 28.96
CA GLN A 153 -12.58 10.94 28.34
C GLN A 153 -12.04 12.28 27.83
N PRO A 154 -10.70 12.49 27.89
CA PRO A 154 -10.07 13.65 27.29
C PRO A 154 -10.33 13.67 25.78
N CYS A 155 -10.65 14.85 25.23
CA CYS A 155 -10.82 15.03 23.79
C CYS A 155 -9.57 14.54 23.07
N THR A 156 -9.77 13.70 22.05
CA THR A 156 -8.67 13.23 21.23
C THR A 156 -8.11 14.43 20.44
N PRO A 157 -6.78 14.61 20.35
CA PRO A 157 -6.23 15.74 19.60
C PRO A 157 -6.62 15.64 18.12
N ALA A 158 -6.86 16.79 17.50
CA ALA A 158 -7.21 16.90 16.08
C ALA A 158 -6.17 16.26 15.16
N CYS A 159 -4.89 16.37 15.52
CA CYS A 159 -3.75 15.83 14.78
C CYS A 159 -2.87 14.95 15.68
N ARG A 160 -2.36 13.83 15.15
CA ARG A 160 -1.37 12.97 15.81
C ARG A 160 -0.43 12.32 14.80
N LEU A 161 0.79 12.00 15.21
CA LEU A 161 1.71 11.24 14.37
C LEU A 161 1.28 9.77 14.29
N ASP A 162 1.37 9.19 13.10
CA ASP A 162 1.23 7.76 12.92
C ASP A 162 2.49 7.03 13.44
N GLY A 163 2.32 6.18 14.45
CA GLY A 163 3.43 5.40 15.02
C GLY A 163 3.93 4.28 14.11
N THR A 164 3.21 3.95 13.04
CA THR A 164 3.52 2.82 12.14
C THR A 164 4.12 3.27 10.82
N THR A 165 3.78 4.48 10.35
CA THR A 165 4.20 4.97 9.03
C THR A 165 4.96 6.30 9.17
N PRO A 166 6.27 6.33 8.87
CA PRO A 166 7.08 7.54 8.98
C PRO A 166 6.51 8.69 8.14
N GLY A 167 6.37 9.86 8.75
CA GLY A 167 5.91 11.06 8.05
C GLY A 167 4.41 11.18 7.81
N VAL A 168 3.60 10.31 8.41
CA VAL A 168 2.13 10.42 8.33
C VAL A 168 1.60 11.13 9.57
N ILE A 169 0.83 12.19 9.35
CA ILE A 169 0.01 12.85 10.37
C ILE A 169 -1.43 12.37 10.17
N GLN A 170 -2.00 11.76 11.20
CA GLN A 170 -3.42 11.43 11.24
C GLN A 170 -4.20 12.66 11.69
N VAL A 171 -5.25 12.99 10.94
CA VAL A 171 -6.09 14.18 11.16
C VAL A 171 -7.54 13.74 11.27
N ALA A 172 -8.24 14.16 12.32
CA ALA A 172 -9.68 13.90 12.43
C ALA A 172 -10.45 14.69 11.38
N THR A 173 -11.31 14.03 10.60
CA THR A 173 -12.02 14.65 9.47
C THR A 173 -13.02 15.73 9.89
N ASP A 174 -13.46 15.71 11.15
CA ASP A 174 -14.36 16.69 11.76
C ASP A 174 -13.62 17.77 12.57
N ALA A 175 -12.29 17.72 12.64
CA ALA A 175 -11.52 18.71 13.37
C ALA A 175 -11.75 20.13 12.81
N PRO A 176 -11.82 21.15 13.69
CA PRO A 176 -11.83 22.54 13.27
C PRO A 176 -10.60 22.90 12.45
N ASP A 177 -10.83 23.75 11.47
CA ASP A 177 -9.84 24.26 10.53
C ASP A 177 -8.57 24.79 11.20
N ALA A 178 -8.73 25.65 12.22
CA ALA A 178 -7.61 26.19 12.99
C ALA A 178 -6.77 25.10 13.67
N ASP A 179 -7.43 24.09 14.24
CA ASP A 179 -6.78 23.00 14.96
C ASP A 179 -5.97 22.10 14.01
N ILE A 180 -6.43 21.94 12.76
CA ILE A 180 -5.68 21.22 11.72
C ILE A 180 -4.38 21.95 11.41
N TYR A 181 -4.44 23.26 11.14
CA TYR A 181 -3.25 24.06 10.81
C TYR A 181 -2.26 24.12 11.97
N GLU A 182 -2.75 24.38 13.19
CA GLU A 182 -1.91 24.39 14.39
C GLU A 182 -1.28 23.00 14.65
N GLY A 183 -2.09 21.94 14.55
CA GLY A 183 -1.65 20.58 14.76
C GLY A 183 -0.60 20.13 13.74
N VAL A 184 -0.78 20.45 12.46
CA VAL A 184 0.20 20.15 11.42
C VAL A 184 1.45 21.02 11.57
N ALA A 185 1.33 22.30 11.93
CA ALA A 185 2.50 23.15 12.20
C ALA A 185 3.35 22.61 13.35
N LYS A 186 2.70 22.12 14.42
CA LYS A 186 3.36 21.55 15.58
C LYS A 186 4.04 20.20 15.28
N LEU A 187 3.37 19.32 14.55
CA LEU A 187 3.84 17.95 14.29
C LEU A 187 4.65 17.79 13.00
N GLY A 188 4.56 18.75 12.09
CA GLY A 188 5.13 18.67 10.76
C GLY A 188 6.65 18.51 10.77
N THR A 189 7.35 19.22 11.66
CA THR A 189 8.80 19.10 11.82
C THR A 189 9.21 17.68 12.23
N ASP A 190 8.52 17.09 13.21
CA ASP A 190 8.81 15.73 13.68
C ASP A 190 8.48 14.70 12.59
N ALA A 191 7.37 14.88 11.88
CA ALA A 191 7.00 14.05 10.73
C ALA A 191 8.08 14.10 9.64
N GLN A 192 8.60 15.29 9.31
CA GLN A 192 9.69 15.43 8.34
C GLN A 192 10.99 14.79 8.80
N VAL A 193 11.36 14.94 10.06
CA VAL A 193 12.53 14.27 10.63
C VAL A 193 12.36 12.76 10.48
N ALA A 194 11.18 12.21 10.80
CA ALA A 194 10.90 10.79 10.62
C ALA A 194 11.05 10.34 9.16
N VAL A 195 10.56 11.10 8.17
CA VAL A 195 10.76 10.80 6.74
C VAL A 195 12.23 10.80 6.37
N ARG A 196 12.98 11.83 6.79
CA ARG A 196 14.41 11.95 6.47
C ARG A 196 15.22 10.81 7.08
N MET A 197 14.95 10.47 8.34
CA MET A 197 15.57 9.33 9.01
C MET A 197 15.25 8.02 8.29
N HIS A 198 13.99 7.80 7.91
CA HIS A 198 13.59 6.60 7.18
C HIS A 198 14.28 6.51 5.81
N ARG A 199 14.30 7.59 5.03
CA ARG A 199 15.02 7.65 3.73
C ARG A 199 16.51 7.37 3.88
N ASN A 200 17.16 7.91 4.92
CA ASN A 200 18.57 7.65 5.20
C ASN A 200 18.80 6.16 5.51
N VAL A 201 17.96 5.55 6.35
CA VAL A 201 18.04 4.12 6.66
C VAL A 201 17.89 3.28 5.39
N GLU A 202 16.85 3.52 4.58
CA GLU A 202 16.65 2.77 3.33
C GLU A 202 17.81 2.96 2.33
N SER A 203 18.37 4.17 2.22
CA SER A 203 19.56 4.43 1.41
C SER A 203 20.76 3.61 1.88
N GLN A 204 21.02 3.57 3.19
CA GLN A 204 22.10 2.75 3.78
C GLN A 204 21.87 1.25 3.54
N LEU A 205 20.62 0.78 3.64
CA LEU A 205 20.28 -0.61 3.35
C LEU A 205 20.46 -0.95 1.87
N ALA A 206 20.12 -0.04 0.97
CA ALA A 206 20.30 -0.21 -0.47
C ALA A 206 21.79 -0.28 -0.84
N GLU A 207 22.62 0.58 -0.25
CA GLU A 207 24.08 0.55 -0.43
C GLU A 207 24.67 -0.78 0.10
N LEU A 208 24.29 -1.19 1.31
CA LEU A 208 24.73 -2.46 1.89
C LEU A 208 24.30 -3.65 1.04
N SER A 209 23.05 -3.65 0.56
CA SER A 209 22.52 -4.66 -0.35
C SER A 209 23.34 -4.74 -1.64
N SER A 210 23.64 -3.59 -2.25
CA SER A 210 24.46 -3.51 -3.45
C SER A 210 25.87 -4.05 -3.22
N LYS A 211 26.50 -3.67 -2.11
CA LYS A 211 27.84 -4.15 -1.72
C LYS A 211 27.87 -5.67 -1.52
N THR A 212 26.91 -6.21 -0.76
CA THR A 212 26.78 -7.67 -0.54
C THR A 212 26.54 -8.41 -1.85
N ARG A 213 25.63 -7.90 -2.69
CA ARG A 213 25.35 -8.45 -4.03
C ARG A 213 26.58 -8.50 -4.91
N GLN A 214 27.33 -7.41 -4.99
CA GLN A 214 28.55 -7.32 -5.80
C GLN A 214 29.64 -8.26 -5.27
N ARG A 215 29.84 -8.31 -3.94
CA ARG A 215 30.87 -9.13 -3.32
C ARG A 215 30.65 -10.64 -3.52
N LEU A 216 29.39 -11.08 -3.47
CA LEU A 216 28.98 -12.47 -3.67
C LEU A 216 28.57 -12.79 -5.12
N ARG A 217 28.66 -11.80 -6.04
CA ARG A 217 28.29 -11.94 -7.46
C ARG A 217 26.87 -12.47 -7.70
N MET A 218 25.93 -12.06 -6.84
CA MET A 218 24.53 -12.46 -6.95
C MET A 218 23.84 -11.71 -8.10
N ARG A 219 22.92 -12.38 -8.79
CA ARG A 219 22.07 -11.77 -9.83
C ARG A 219 21.18 -10.69 -9.22
N SER A 220 20.47 -11.04 -8.14
CA SER A 220 19.65 -10.11 -7.37
C SER A 220 19.78 -10.39 -5.89
N PHE A 221 19.65 -9.34 -5.07
CA PHE A 221 19.65 -9.45 -3.63
C PHE A 221 18.59 -8.52 -3.05
N THR A 222 17.64 -9.09 -2.32
CA THR A 222 16.45 -8.37 -1.84
C THR A 222 16.17 -8.67 -0.37
N ARG A 223 15.44 -7.75 0.27
CA ARG A 223 14.96 -7.89 1.65
C ARG A 223 13.45 -8.14 1.61
N ASP A 224 12.97 -9.14 2.35
CA ASP A 224 11.53 -9.23 2.64
C ASP A 224 11.10 -7.99 3.46
N PRO A 225 10.06 -7.24 3.06
CA PRO A 225 9.67 -5.98 3.72
C PRO A 225 9.42 -6.09 5.24
N ARG A 226 9.11 -7.29 5.73
CA ARG A 226 8.86 -7.53 7.16
C ARG A 226 10.15 -7.73 7.96
N VAL A 227 11.28 -7.97 7.30
CA VAL A 227 12.59 -8.07 7.97
C VAL A 227 13.03 -6.67 8.37
N THR A 228 13.23 -6.45 9.67
CA THR A 228 13.66 -5.15 10.19
C THR A 228 15.03 -4.73 9.64
N PRO A 229 15.30 -3.42 9.52
CA PRO A 229 16.60 -2.91 9.07
C PRO A 229 17.80 -3.55 9.79
N ASP A 230 17.73 -3.69 11.12
CA ASP A 230 18.82 -4.25 11.92
C ASP A 230 19.08 -5.73 11.63
N ARG A 231 18.02 -6.51 11.44
CA ARG A 231 18.13 -7.93 11.07
C ARG A 231 18.75 -8.08 9.68
N PHE A 232 18.35 -7.22 8.74
CA PHE A 232 18.92 -7.23 7.39
C PHE A 232 20.40 -6.82 7.41
N ARG A 233 20.78 -5.79 8.18
CA ARG A 233 22.19 -5.37 8.34
C ARG A 233 23.05 -6.50 8.89
N ARG A 234 22.57 -7.18 9.95
CA ARG A 234 23.26 -8.33 10.54
C ARG A 234 23.45 -9.45 9.52
N ALA A 235 22.39 -9.81 8.79
CA ALA A 235 22.45 -10.84 7.76
C ALA A 235 23.47 -10.50 6.66
N CYS A 236 23.46 -9.26 6.16
CA CYS A 236 24.45 -8.79 5.20
C CYS A 236 25.88 -8.82 5.75
N GLY A 237 26.07 -8.49 7.03
CA GLY A 237 27.36 -8.59 7.72
C GLY A 237 27.90 -10.01 7.71
N LEU A 238 27.11 -10.98 8.16
CA LEU A 238 27.48 -12.41 8.16
C LEU A 238 27.82 -12.93 6.76
N LEU A 239 27.00 -12.57 5.76
CA LEU A 239 27.25 -12.93 4.36
C LEU A 239 28.57 -12.34 3.83
N LEU A 240 28.91 -11.11 4.23
CA LEU A 240 30.14 -10.43 3.83
C LEU A 240 31.37 -11.00 4.54
N GLU A 241 31.25 -11.36 5.81
CA GLU A 241 32.30 -12.01 6.61
C GLU A 241 32.70 -13.36 6.00
N GLN A 242 31.72 -14.16 5.59
CA GLN A 242 31.93 -15.47 4.98
C GLN A 242 31.99 -15.43 3.45
N ALA A 243 32.24 -14.26 2.85
CA ALA A 243 32.09 -14.08 1.41
C ALA A 243 32.97 -15.02 0.57
N ALA A 244 34.16 -15.37 1.04
CA ALA A 244 35.06 -16.27 0.32
C ALA A 244 34.50 -17.70 0.20
N ALA A 245 33.86 -18.20 1.26
CA ALA A 245 33.24 -19.53 1.28
C ALA A 245 31.89 -19.55 0.56
N LEU A 246 31.13 -18.45 0.65
CA LEU A 246 29.77 -18.38 0.09
C LEU A 246 29.73 -17.99 -1.39
N MET A 247 30.72 -17.23 -1.89
CA MET A 247 30.72 -16.76 -3.28
C MET A 247 30.54 -17.90 -4.30
N PRO A 248 31.26 -19.03 -4.23
CA PRO A 248 31.07 -20.13 -5.18
C PRO A 248 29.67 -20.75 -5.13
N LEU A 249 28.96 -20.62 -4.01
CA LEU A 249 27.63 -21.20 -3.81
C LEU A 249 26.49 -20.26 -4.26
N LEU A 250 26.73 -18.95 -4.24
CA LEU A 250 25.71 -17.92 -4.48
C LEU A 250 25.93 -17.13 -5.78
N GLU A 251 27.04 -17.36 -6.49
CA GLU A 251 27.35 -16.69 -7.75
C GLU A 251 26.24 -16.93 -8.79
N GLY A 252 25.70 -15.84 -9.35
CA GLY A 252 24.62 -15.89 -10.33
C GLY A 252 23.21 -16.17 -9.77
N CYS A 253 23.08 -16.46 -8.47
CA CYS A 253 21.81 -16.72 -7.81
C CYS A 253 21.03 -15.43 -7.50
N SER A 254 19.71 -15.57 -7.40
CA SER A 254 18.81 -14.54 -6.88
C SER A 254 18.49 -14.86 -5.43
N VAL A 255 18.90 -13.99 -4.51
CA VAL A 255 18.79 -14.24 -3.06
C VAL A 255 17.85 -13.24 -2.40
N ARG A 256 17.04 -13.72 -1.46
CA ARG A 256 16.19 -12.90 -0.60
C ARG A 256 16.49 -13.20 0.87
N ILE A 257 16.69 -12.16 1.68
CA ILE A 257 16.69 -12.30 3.14
C ILE A 257 15.24 -12.29 3.63
N GLY A 258 14.84 -13.37 4.29
CA GLY A 258 13.48 -13.58 4.78
C GLY A 258 13.47 -14.26 6.14
N PHE A 259 12.55 -15.21 6.33
CA PHE A 259 12.30 -15.85 7.64
C PHE A 259 12.57 -17.35 7.65
N ALA A 260 12.84 -17.95 6.49
CA ALA A 260 13.12 -19.37 6.36
C ALA A 260 14.21 -19.62 5.32
N ASN A 261 15.02 -20.66 5.54
CA ASN A 261 15.95 -21.16 4.54
C ASN A 261 15.18 -22.05 3.57
N ARG A 262 14.98 -21.60 2.34
CA ARG A 262 14.27 -22.37 1.31
C ARG A 262 14.69 -21.94 -0.08
N VAL A 263 14.53 -22.84 -1.03
CA VAL A 263 14.66 -22.54 -2.46
C VAL A 263 13.25 -22.51 -3.05
N ALA A 264 12.97 -21.52 -3.89
CA ALA A 264 11.73 -21.49 -4.64
C ALA A 264 11.58 -22.79 -5.46
N PRO A 265 10.37 -23.36 -5.61
CA PRO A 265 10.18 -24.63 -6.33
C PRO A 265 10.69 -24.62 -7.78
N ASP A 266 10.70 -23.44 -8.41
CA ASP A 266 11.19 -23.20 -9.76
C ASP A 266 12.70 -22.87 -9.81
N GLY A 267 13.39 -22.88 -8.67
CA GLY A 267 14.80 -22.51 -8.54
C GLY A 267 15.08 -21.02 -8.77
N SER A 268 14.06 -20.18 -8.90
CA SER A 268 14.24 -18.76 -9.26
C SER A 268 14.85 -17.91 -8.16
N CYS A 269 14.71 -18.32 -6.89
CA CYS A 269 15.17 -17.56 -5.74
C CYS A 269 15.54 -18.45 -4.57
N ILE A 270 16.64 -18.13 -3.90
CA ILE A 270 17.04 -18.69 -2.62
C ILE A 270 16.65 -17.71 -1.52
N GLU A 271 15.80 -18.14 -0.59
CA GLU A 271 15.52 -17.41 0.63
C GLU A 271 16.45 -17.89 1.75
N ILE A 272 17.10 -16.94 2.41
CA ILE A 272 17.94 -17.16 3.60
C ILE A 272 17.24 -16.52 4.78
N ALA A 273 17.02 -17.28 5.86
CA ALA A 273 16.43 -16.77 7.09
C ALA A 273 17.33 -15.70 7.67
N HIS A 274 16.80 -14.57 8.14
CA HIS A 274 17.60 -13.45 8.64
C HIS A 274 18.46 -13.77 9.89
N ASN A 275 18.20 -14.89 10.55
CA ASN A 275 18.87 -15.40 11.76
C ASN A 275 19.64 -16.70 11.48
N PHE A 276 19.96 -16.99 10.22
CA PHE A 276 20.81 -18.10 9.85
C PHE A 276 22.16 -18.05 10.59
N GLU A 277 22.65 -19.24 10.92
CA GLU A 277 23.99 -19.49 11.42
C GLU A 277 24.81 -20.10 10.27
N LEU A 278 26.03 -19.60 10.06
CA LEU A 278 26.95 -20.02 9.00
C LEU A 278 28.02 -20.94 9.54
#